data_AF-A0A146G6G5-F1
#
_entry.id   AF-A0A146G6G5-F1
#
_cell.length_a   1.000
_cell.length_b   1.000
_cell.length_c   1.000
_cell.angle_alpha   90.00
_cell.angle_beta   90.00
_cell.angle_gamma   90.00
#
_symmetry.space_group_name_H-M   'P 1'
#
loop_
_entity.id
_entity.type
_entity.pdbx_description
1 polymer ?
#
loop_
_entity_poly.entity_id
_entity_poly.type
_entity_poly.pdbx_seq_one_letter_code
_entity_poly.pdbx_strand_id
1 'polypeptide(L)'
;RLILCDALTYSERYEPAVVIDVATLTGACIIALGRYPHGLLSNYPPLAAALLNAGRTAADQAWELPLWDEYQDALDSNFADMANVSSNRDGGAIIGACFLARFTKKLHWA
;
A
#
# COMPACT_ATOMS: atom_id res chain seq x y z
N ARG A 1 -8.00 5.61 2.09
CA ARG A 1 -7.01 6.09 1.09
C ARG A 1 -6.94 7.61 1.02
N LEU A 2 -8.04 8.36 0.85
CA LEU A 2 -7.98 9.84 0.79
C LEU A 2 -7.44 10.49 2.09
N ILE A 3 -7.96 10.09 3.25
CA ILE A 3 -7.42 10.60 4.53
C ILE A 3 -5.97 10.13 4.74
N LEU A 4 -5.63 8.92 4.27
CA LEU A 4 -4.29 8.36 4.41
C LEU A 4 -3.26 9.08 3.53
N CYS A 5 -3.59 9.49 2.31
CA CYS A 5 -2.62 10.20 1.48
C CYS A 5 -2.21 11.54 2.11
N ASP A 6 -3.15 12.29 2.68
CA ASP A 6 -2.83 13.51 3.41
C ASP A 6 -1.96 13.24 4.65
N ALA A 7 -2.27 12.19 5.41
CA ALA A 7 -1.48 11.78 6.57
C ALA A 7 -0.05 11.34 6.19
N LEU A 8 0.10 10.60 5.09
CA LEU A 8 1.39 10.16 4.56
C LEU A 8 2.22 11.35 4.06
N THR A 9 1.61 12.26 3.28
CA THR A 9 2.28 13.50 2.86
C THR A 9 2.66 14.37 4.07
N TYR A 10 1.78 14.47 5.07
CA TYR A 10 2.10 15.18 6.30
C TYR A 10 3.27 14.54 7.05
N SER A 11 3.40 13.21 7.03
CA SER A 11 4.47 12.48 7.72
C SER A 11 5.87 12.82 7.19
N GLU A 12 6.01 13.25 5.93
CA GLU A 12 7.30 13.64 5.32
C GLU A 12 8.04 14.69 6.17
N ARG A 13 7.31 15.58 6.85
CA ARG A 13 7.88 16.66 7.68
C ARG A 13 8.75 16.17 8.84
N TYR A 14 8.57 14.92 9.26
CA TYR A 14 9.29 14.34 10.39
C TYR A 14 10.60 13.68 9.97
N GLU A 15 10.93 13.68 8.67
CA GLU A 15 12.10 13.02 8.10
C GLU A 15 12.25 11.57 8.61
N PRO A 16 11.17 10.76 8.57
CA PRO A 16 11.20 9.44 9.19
C PRO A 16 12.13 8.49 8.41
N ALA A 17 12.84 7.63 9.15
CA ALA A 17 13.63 6.57 8.53
C ALA A 17 12.77 5.56 7.76
N VAL A 18 11.57 5.28 8.29
CA VAL A 18 10.55 4.40 7.71
C VAL A 18 9.15 4.89 8.10
N VAL A 19 8.16 4.64 7.25
CA VAL A 19 6.73 4.89 7.51
C VAL A 19 5.97 3.60 7.30
N ILE A 20 5.12 3.23 8.27
CA ILE A 20 4.27 2.05 8.18
C ILE A 20 2.82 2.51 8.38
N ASP A 21 1.94 2.22 7.43
CA ASP A 21 0.50 2.42 7.60
C ASP A 21 -0.26 1.09 7.69
N VAL A 22 -1.30 1.07 8.55
CA VAL A 22 -2.12 -0.12 8.78
C VAL A 22 -3.58 0.26 8.61
N ALA A 23 -4.24 -0.35 7.62
CA ALA A 23 -5.60 0.01 7.26
C ALA A 23 -6.43 -1.19 6.82
N THR A 24 -7.71 -1.22 7.22
CA THR A 24 -8.75 -2.09 6.65
C THR A 24 -9.22 -1.55 5.29
N LEU A 25 -8.27 -1.39 4.36
CA LEU A 25 -8.39 -0.49 3.22
C LEU A 25 -9.31 -1.01 2.10
N THR A 26 -9.29 -2.31 1.83
CA THR A 26 -10.03 -2.91 0.72
C THR A 26 -10.63 -4.26 1.11
N GLY A 27 -11.85 -4.54 0.63
CA GLY A 27 -12.41 -5.90 0.70
C GLY A 27 -11.70 -6.88 -0.23
N ALA A 28 -10.99 -6.39 -1.26
CA ALA A 28 -10.27 -7.23 -2.21
C ALA A 28 -9.12 -8.02 -1.57
N CYS A 29 -8.46 -7.47 -0.55
CA CYS A 29 -7.42 -8.18 0.20
C CYS A 29 -7.98 -9.45 0.87
N ILE A 30 -9.21 -9.38 1.41
CA ILE A 30 -9.88 -10.54 2.01
C ILE A 30 -10.18 -11.62 0.96
N ILE A 31 -10.56 -11.23 -0.24
CA ILE A 31 -10.82 -12.18 -1.33
C ILE A 31 -9.52 -12.88 -1.76
N ALA A 32 -8.40 -12.17 -1.79
CA ALA A 32 -7.10 -12.70 -2.22
C ALA A 32 -6.43 -13.59 -1.17
N LEU A 33 -6.42 -13.16 0.10
CA LEU A 33 -5.60 -13.76 1.16
C LEU A 33 -6.43 -14.40 2.30
N GLY A 34 -7.75 -14.22 2.29
CA GLY A 34 -8.62 -14.61 3.40
C GLY A 34 -8.53 -13.64 4.58
N ARG A 35 -8.81 -14.14 5.79
CA ARG A 35 -8.87 -13.34 7.03
C ARG A 35 -7.67 -13.52 7.95
N TYR A 36 -6.70 -14.33 7.54
CA TYR A 36 -5.60 -14.74 8.41
C TYR A 36 -4.37 -13.85 8.22
N PRO A 37 -3.69 -13.83 7.05
CA PRO A 37 -2.55 -12.95 6.87
C PRO A 37 -2.97 -11.53 6.45
N HIS A 38 -2.16 -10.55 6.84
CA HIS A 38 -2.20 -9.20 6.31
C HIS A 38 -1.66 -9.14 4.88
N GLY A 39 -2.23 -8.28 4.03
CA GLY A 39 -1.59 -7.92 2.76
C GLY A 39 -0.55 -6.83 3.00
N LEU A 40 0.72 -7.14 2.77
CA LEU A 40 1.84 -6.21 2.87
C LEU A 40 2.18 -5.67 1.48
N LEU A 41 2.29 -4.35 1.34
CA LEU A 41 2.75 -3.71 0.10
C LEU A 41 3.80 -2.68 0.49
N SER A 42 4.93 -2.64 -0.21
CA SER A 42 6.00 -1.72 0.12
C SER A 42 6.68 -1.20 -1.13
N ASN A 43 7.19 0.03 -1.07
CA ASN A 43 8.07 0.60 -2.08
C ASN A 43 9.57 0.37 -1.76
N TYR A 44 9.87 -0.28 -0.63
CA TYR A 44 11.23 -0.46 -0.14
C TYR A 44 11.47 -1.92 0.31
N PRO A 45 12.10 -2.76 -0.54
CA PRO A 45 12.24 -4.19 -0.27
C PRO A 45 12.87 -4.57 1.09
N PRO A 46 13.87 -3.85 1.63
CA PRO A 46 14.41 -4.16 2.95
C PRO A 46 13.38 -4.01 4.09
N LEU A 47 12.46 -3.04 4.00
CA LEU A 47 11.39 -2.87 4.98
C LEU A 47 10.36 -4.00 4.87
N ALA A 48 9.97 -4.40 3.65
CA ALA A 48 9.08 -5.53 3.45
C ALA A 48 9.64 -6.82 4.07
N ALA A 49 10.91 -7.13 3.80
CA ALA A 49 11.58 -8.29 4.37
C ALA A 49 11.63 -8.26 5.91
N ALA A 50 11.90 -7.08 6.50
CA ALA A 50 11.92 -6.90 7.94
C ALA A 50 10.54 -7.16 8.58
N LEU A 51 9.47 -6.64 7.97
CA LEU A 51 8.09 -6.83 8.43
C LEU A 51 7.63 -8.28 8.29
N LEU A 52 7.94 -8.94 7.18
CA LEU A 52 7.63 -10.37 7.01
C LEU A 52 8.32 -11.24 8.06
N ASN A 53 9.58 -10.93 8.40
CA ASN A 53 10.30 -11.65 9.43
C ASN A 53 9.70 -11.38 10.83
N ALA A 54 9.40 -10.12 11.14
CA ALA A 54 8.75 -9.73 12.39
C ALA A 54 7.40 -10.44 12.57
N GLY A 55 6.59 -10.52 11.51
CA GLY A 55 5.32 -11.22 11.53
C GLY A 55 5.44 -12.72 11.84
N ARG A 56 6.48 -13.38 11.31
CA ARG A 56 6.78 -14.78 11.64
C ARG A 56 7.13 -14.95 13.12
N THR A 57 7.94 -14.04 13.68
CA THR A 57 8.32 -14.08 15.09
C THR A 57 7.13 -13.77 16.02
N ALA A 58 6.28 -12.83 15.64
CA ALA A 58 5.11 -12.42 16.41
C ALA A 58 3.90 -13.36 16.27
N ALA A 59 3.97 -14.36 15.39
CA ALA A 59 2.83 -15.16 14.96
C ALA A 59 1.67 -14.32 14.37
N ASP A 60 2.00 -13.18 13.77
CA ASP A 60 1.10 -12.26 13.09
C ASP A 60 1.50 -12.17 11.62
N GLN A 61 0.92 -13.04 10.79
CA GLN A 61 1.43 -13.29 9.45
C GLN A 61 1.06 -12.19 8.47
N ALA A 62 1.98 -11.86 7.57
CA ALA A 62 1.72 -11.03 6.41
C ALA A 62 2.18 -11.75 5.14
N TRP A 63 1.55 -11.41 4.02
CA TRP A 63 1.94 -11.84 2.69
C TRP A 63 2.20 -10.63 1.81
N GLU A 64 3.38 -10.58 1.21
CA GLU A 64 3.76 -9.48 0.32
C GLU A 64 2.99 -9.59 -1.00
N LEU A 65 2.23 -8.54 -1.30
CA LEU A 65 1.56 -8.33 -2.58
C LEU A 65 2.38 -7.36 -3.42
N PRO A 66 2.34 -7.49 -4.76
CA PRO A 66 3.15 -6.66 -5.62
C PRO A 66 2.70 -5.21 -5.65
N LEU A 67 3.66 -4.31 -5.87
CA LEU A 67 3.44 -2.89 -6.16
C LEU A 67 4.03 -2.55 -7.54
N TRP A 68 3.55 -3.24 -8.57
CA TRP A 68 4.11 -3.10 -9.92
C TRP A 68 3.56 -1.88 -10.66
N ASP A 69 4.36 -1.35 -11.59
CA ASP A 69 4.03 -0.14 -12.35
C ASP A 69 2.85 -0.36 -13.31
N GLU A 70 2.61 -1.58 -13.78
CA GLU A 70 1.49 -1.94 -14.66
C GLU A 70 0.11 -1.68 -14.02
N TYR A 71 0.05 -1.60 -12.69
CA TYR A 71 -1.19 -1.25 -11.98
C TYR A 71 -1.38 0.26 -11.81
N GLN A 72 -0.38 1.09 -12.12
CA GLN A 72 -0.45 2.55 -11.95
C GLN A 72 -1.39 3.19 -12.98
N ASP A 73 -1.42 2.69 -14.21
CA ASP A 73 -2.26 3.21 -15.30
C ASP A 73 -3.76 3.12 -14.96
N ALA A 74 -4.13 2.19 -14.08
CA ALA A 74 -5.50 2.05 -13.59
C ALA A 74 -6.01 3.24 -12.76
N LEU A 75 -5.11 4.17 -12.40
CA LEU A 75 -5.40 5.39 -11.64
C LEU A 75 -5.34 6.65 -12.51
N ASP A 76 -5.25 6.54 -13.82
CA ASP A 76 -5.23 7.72 -14.69
C ASP A 76 -6.60 8.37 -14.77
N SER A 77 -6.60 9.70 -14.90
CA SER A 77 -7.81 10.51 -14.97
C SER A 77 -7.75 11.46 -16.15
N ASN A 78 -8.87 11.62 -16.84
CA ASN A 78 -8.99 12.54 -17.99
C ASN A 78 -9.05 14.01 -17.57
N PHE A 79 -9.26 14.30 -16.28
CA PHE A 79 -9.53 15.66 -15.78
C PHE A 79 -8.64 16.09 -14.62
N ALA A 80 -8.12 15.15 -13.83
CA ALA A 80 -7.33 15.42 -12.63
C ALA A 80 -5.98 14.70 -12.72
N ASP A 81 -5.05 15.01 -11.82
CA ASP A 81 -3.72 14.39 -11.79
C ASP A 81 -3.78 12.86 -11.63
N MET A 82 -4.81 12.36 -10.92
CA MET A 82 -5.10 10.93 -10.80
C MET A 82 -6.53 10.68 -10.31
N ALA A 83 -7.04 9.48 -10.58
CA ALA A 83 -8.23 8.93 -9.94
C ALA A 83 -7.86 8.26 -8.61
N ASN A 84 -8.81 8.21 -7.67
CA ASN A 84 -8.62 7.52 -6.39
C ASN A 84 -9.06 6.04 -6.41
N VAL A 85 -9.77 5.63 -7.47
CA VAL A 85 -10.27 4.27 -7.69
C VAL A 85 -10.17 3.92 -9.18
N SER A 86 -9.96 2.64 -9.47
CA SER A 86 -10.09 2.13 -10.84
C SER A 86 -11.56 1.86 -11.19
N SER A 87 -11.88 1.92 -12.48
CA SER A 87 -13.17 1.51 -13.02
C SER A 87 -13.37 -0.02 -13.03
N ASN A 88 -12.29 -0.80 -12.93
CA ASN A 88 -12.33 -2.26 -12.84
C ASN A 88 -12.14 -2.72 -11.37
N ARG A 89 -12.72 -3.88 -11.04
CA ARG A 89 -12.64 -4.49 -9.69
C ARG A 89 -11.37 -5.31 -9.48
N ASP A 90 -10.70 -5.70 -10.56
CA ASP A 90 -9.51 -6.54 -10.53
C ASP A 90 -8.34 -5.83 -9.83
N GLY A 91 -7.55 -6.57 -9.05
CA GLY A 91 -6.37 -6.03 -8.39
C GLY A 91 -6.66 -4.93 -7.35
N GLY A 92 -7.88 -4.81 -6.84
CA GLY A 92 -8.29 -3.67 -6.01
C GLY A 92 -7.44 -3.39 -4.76
N ALA A 93 -6.82 -4.44 -4.17
CA ALA A 93 -5.87 -4.28 -3.07
C ALA A 93 -4.58 -3.58 -3.53
N ILE A 94 -4.01 -4.05 -4.64
CA ILE A 94 -2.79 -3.50 -5.26
C ILE A 94 -3.04 -2.08 -5.74
N ILE A 95 -4.11 -1.84 -6.50
CA ILE A 95 -4.48 -0.50 -7.00
C ILE A 95 -4.69 0.49 -5.83
N GLY A 96 -5.26 0.03 -4.72
CA GLY A 96 -5.41 0.83 -3.51
C GLY A 96 -4.07 1.27 -2.91
N ALA A 97 -3.07 0.39 -2.91
CA ALA A 97 -1.72 0.70 -2.47
C ALA A 97 -0.94 1.53 -3.50
N CYS A 98 -1.10 1.28 -4.80
CA CYS A 98 -0.51 2.10 -5.87
C CYS A 98 -0.92 3.57 -5.74
N PHE A 99 -2.18 3.82 -5.36
CA PHE A 99 -2.64 5.18 -5.06
C PHE A 99 -1.84 5.80 -3.92
N LEU A 100 -1.65 5.10 -2.79
CA LEU A 100 -0.88 5.60 -1.65
C LEU A 100 0.60 5.75 -1.98
N ALA A 101 1.16 4.84 -2.77
CA ALA A 101 2.55 4.86 -3.22
C ALA A 101 2.93 6.14 -3.98
N ARG A 102 1.97 6.76 -4.69
CA ARG A 102 2.20 8.05 -5.35
C ARG A 102 2.49 9.18 -4.36
N PHE A 103 2.07 9.06 -3.11
CA PHE A 103 2.29 10.02 -2.02
C PHE A 103 3.45 9.66 -1.08
N THR A 104 4.12 8.52 -1.30
CA THR A 104 5.21 8.03 -0.45
C THR A 104 6.53 7.86 -1.20
N LYS A 105 6.67 8.46 -2.39
CA LYS A 105 7.86 8.34 -3.25
C LYS A 105 9.18 8.73 -2.57
N LYS A 106 9.14 9.60 -1.56
CA LYS A 106 10.33 10.04 -0.79
C LYS A 106 10.53 9.27 0.51
N LEU A 107 9.67 8.30 0.80
CA LEU A 107 9.62 7.58 2.06
C LEU A 107 9.94 6.11 1.81
N HIS A 108 10.65 5.48 2.75
CA HIS A 108 10.65 4.02 2.86
C HIS A 108 9.33 3.60 3.51
N TRP A 109 8.39 3.16 2.69
CA TRP A 109 7.00 2.99 3.08
C TRP A 109 6.53 1.53 2.95
N ALA A 110 5.71 1.11 3.89
CA ALA A 110 5.00 -0.17 3.88
C ALA A 110 3.62 -0.07 4.54
#